data_AF-A0A535G7K0-F1
#
_entry.id   AF-A0A535G7K0-F1
#
_cell.length_a   1.000
_cell.length_b   1.000
_cell.length_c   1.000
_cell.angle_alpha   90.00
_cell.angle_beta   90.00
_cell.angle_gamma   90.00
#
_symmetry.space_group_name_H-M   'P 1'
#
loop_
_entity.id
_entity.type
_entity.pdbx_description
1 polymer ?
#
loop_
_entity_poly.entity_id
_entity_poly.type
_entity_poly.pdbx_seq_one_letter_code
_entity_poly.pdbx_strand_id
1 'polypeptide(L)' 'MPPIWSWIVAFGRFWYDFIIGDDWSVAVAVFIGLVVTGILNANHIVGWWLMPIIVVVMTGISVQRASARR' A
#
# COMPACT_ATOMS: atom_id res chain seq x y z
N MET A 1 17.65 19.08 -25.23
CA MET A 1 17.20 19.38 -23.85
C MET A 1 15.85 18.69 -23.67
N PRO A 2 15.71 17.74 -22.73
CA PRO A 2 14.42 17.09 -22.52
C PRO A 2 13.37 18.17 -22.17
N PRO A 3 12.16 18.10 -22.74
CA PRO A 3 11.13 19.11 -22.49
C PRO A 3 10.82 19.18 -20.99
N ILE A 4 10.65 20.39 -20.45
CA ILE A 4 10.30 20.64 -19.03
C ILE A 4 9.10 19.80 -18.57
N TRP A 5 8.20 19.46 -19.50
CA TRP A 5 7.07 18.59 -19.21
C TRP A 5 7.45 17.18 -18.74
N SER A 6 8.60 16.68 -19.20
CA SER A 6 9.13 15.36 -18.83
C SER A 6 9.39 15.25 -17.33
N TRP A 7 9.75 16.34 -16.66
CA TRP A 7 10.05 16.32 -15.23
C TRP A 7 8.79 16.17 -14.39
N ILE A 8 7.71 16.86 -14.76
CA ILE A 8 6.45 16.79 -14.01
C ILE A 8 5.77 15.44 -14.27
N VAL A 9 5.85 14.90 -15.48
CA VAL A 9 5.37 13.54 -15.79
C VAL A 9 6.19 12.48 -15.05
N ALA A 10 7.52 12.61 -15.01
CA ALA A 10 8.37 11.70 -14.26
C ALA A 10 8.12 11.79 -12.75
N PHE A 11 7.87 12.98 -12.23
CA PHE A 11 7.52 13.18 -10.82
C PHE A 11 6.15 12.57 -10.48
N GLY A 12 5.13 12.81 -11.30
CA GLY A 12 3.81 12.20 -11.11
C GLY A 12 3.85 10.68 -11.22
N ARG A 13 4.62 10.15 -12.18
CA ARG A 13 4.84 8.70 -12.33
C ARG A 13 5.63 8.11 -11.18
N PHE A 14 6.63 8.82 -10.66
CA PHE A 14 7.37 8.41 -9.47
C PHE A 14 6.46 8.33 -8.25
N TRP A 15 5.60 9.33 -8.04
CA TRP A 15 4.62 9.29 -6.94
C TRP A 15 3.59 8.18 -7.13
N TYR A 16 3.17 7.91 -8.36
CA TYR A 16 2.29 6.78 -8.68
C TYR A 16 2.98 5.44 -8.39
N ASP A 17 4.19 5.23 -8.90
CA ASP A 17 5.00 4.02 -8.69
C ASP A 17 5.42 3.88 -7.22
N PHE A 18 5.54 4.97 -6.45
CA PHE A 18 5.87 4.98 -5.03
C PHE A 18 4.66 4.69 -4.14
N ILE A 19 3.48 5.27 -4.44
CA ILE A 19 2.25 5.13 -3.64
C ILE A 19 1.52 3.83 -3.98
N ILE A 20 1.39 3.50 -5.27
CA ILE A 20 0.69 2.30 -5.73
C ILE A 20 1.66 1.11 -5.72
N GLY A 21 2.94 1.33 -6.04
CA GLY A 21 3.89 0.24 -6.23
C GLY A 21 3.67 -0.52 -7.54
N ASP A 22 4.69 -1.29 -7.94
CA ASP A 22 4.69 -2.27 -9.06
C ASP A 22 3.50 -3.26 -9.01
N ASP A 23 2.79 -3.36 -7.87
CA ASP A 23 1.70 -4.29 -7.60
C ASP A 23 0.45 -3.59 -7.02
N TRP A 24 -0.60 -3.47 -7.84
CA TRP A 24 -1.95 -2.95 -7.47
C TRP A 24 -2.56 -3.56 -6.19
N SER A 25 -2.13 -4.77 -5.84
CA SER A 25 -2.55 -5.49 -4.64
C SER A 25 -2.19 -4.75 -3.34
N VAL A 26 -1.12 -3.96 -3.33
CA VAL A 26 -0.72 -3.16 -2.15
C VAL A 26 -1.67 -2.00 -1.94
N ALA A 27 -2.05 -1.29 -3.02
CA ALA A 27 -3.03 -0.22 -2.97
C ALA A 27 -4.39 -0.72 -2.47
N VAL A 28 -4.84 -1.90 -2.93
CA VAL A 28 -6.06 -2.54 -2.44
C VAL A 28 -5.96 -2.91 -0.95
N ALA A 29 -4.82 -3.43 -0.51
CA ALA A 29 -4.60 -3.77 0.90
C ALA A 29 -4.62 -2.54 1.81
N VAL A 30 -4.00 -1.43 1.40
CA VAL A 30 -4.02 -0.16 2.12
C VAL A 30 -5.44 0.41 2.18
N PHE A 31 -6.16 0.39 1.06
CA PHE A 31 -7.54 0.85 1.00
C PHE A 31 -8.45 0.04 1.95
N ILE A 32 -8.35 -1.29 1.92
CA ILE A 32 -9.09 -2.16 2.84
C ILE A 32 -8.69 -1.85 4.30
N GLY A 33 -7.40 -1.67 4.59
CA GLY A 33 -6.91 -1.29 5.92
C GLY A 33 -7.53 0.01 6.43
N LEU A 34 -7.59 1.05 5.60
CA LEU A 34 -8.20 2.34 5.94
C LEU A 34 -9.71 2.23 6.14
N VAL A 35 -10.41 1.48 5.28
CA VAL A 35 -11.86 1.25 5.41
C VAL A 35 -12.17 0.53 6.72
N VAL A 36 -11.43 -0.54 7.04
CA VAL A 36 -11.61 -1.28 8.30
C VAL A 36 -11.29 -0.40 9.51
N THR A 37 -10.23 0.42 9.44
CA THR A 37 -9.91 1.39 10.49
C THR A 37 -11.06 2.38 10.71
N GLY A 38 -11.63 2.91 9.63
CA GLY A 38 -12.75 3.85 9.70
C GLY A 38 -13.99 3.23 10.34
N ILE A 39 -14.32 1.98 9.97
CA ILE A 39 -15.43 1.23 10.56
C ILE A 39 -15.20 1.00 12.06
N LEU A 40 -13.99 0.60 12.46
CA LEU A 40 -13.68 0.35 13.87
C LEU A 40 -13.76 1.63 14.71
N ASN A 41 -13.24 2.74 14.19
CA ASN A 41 -13.30 4.02 14.88
C ASN A 41 -14.75 4.53 15.00
N ALA A 42 -15.57 4.34 13.97
CA ALA A 42 -17.00 4.68 14.01
C ALA A 42 -17.78 3.86 15.07
N ASN A 43 -17.28 2.68 15.44
CA ASN A 43 -17.86 1.84 16.49
C ASN A 43 -17.16 2.01 17.86
N HIS A 44 -16.31 3.02 18.03
CA HIS A 44 -15.51 3.26 19.25
C HIS A 44 -14.59 2.07 19.65
N ILE A 45 -14.23 1.22 18.69
CA ILE A 45 -13.33 0.09 18.91
C ILE A 45 -11.89 0.58 18.75
N VAL A 46 -11.06 0.33 19.77
CA VAL A 46 -9.66 0.78 19.79
C VAL A 46 -8.86 0.01 18.73
N GLY A 47 -8.43 0.70 17.67
CA GLY A 47 -7.78 0.10 16.48
C GLY A 47 -6.30 -0.30 16.65
N TRP A 48 -5.76 -0.33 17.87
CA TRP A 48 -4.34 -0.62 18.12
C TRP A 48 -3.89 -1.99 17.61
N TRP A 49 -4.81 -2.96 17.55
CA TRP A 49 -4.57 -4.32 17.05
C TRP A 49 -4.49 -4.41 15.52
N LEU A 50 -4.94 -3.38 14.81
CA LEU A 50 -5.00 -3.38 13.35
C LEU A 50 -3.59 -3.30 12.73
N MET A 51 -2.71 -2.47 13.29
CA MET A 51 -1.32 -2.35 12.85
C MET A 51 -0.52 -3.67 12.94
N PRO A 52 -0.56 -4.44 14.04
CA PRO A 52 0.04 -5.77 14.09
C PRO A 52 -0.49 -6.74 13.04
N ILE A 53 -1.80 -6.76 12.78
CA ILE A 53 -2.40 -7.62 11.75
C ILE A 53 -1.88 -7.24 10.36
N ILE A 54 -1.82 -5.94 10.06
CA ILE A 54 -1.29 -5.44 8.79
C ILE A 54 0.17 -5.90 8.60
N VAL A 55 1.00 -5.81 9.65
CA VAL A 55 2.40 -6.27 9.60
C VAL A 55 2.51 -7.76 9.33
N VAL A 56 1.71 -8.60 10.00
CA VAL A 56 1.71 -10.05 9.79
C VAL A 56 1.28 -10.40 8.36
N VAL A 57 0.21 -9.75 7.87
CA VAL A 57 -0.30 -9.97 6.52
C VAL A 57 0.72 -9.55 5.46
N MET A 58 1.31 -8.35 5.59
CA MET A 58 2.35 -7.89 4.65
C MET A 58 3.60 -8.78 4.69
N THR A 59 4.00 -9.25 5.86
CA THR A 59 5.11 -10.20 5.99
C THR A 59 4.79 -11.52 5.30
N GLY A 60 3.59 -12.07 5.51
CA GLY A 60 3.14 -13.30 4.85
C GLY A 60 3.12 -13.16 3.32
N ILE A 61 2.61 -12.05 2.81
CA ILE A 61 2.59 -11.76 1.36
C ILE A 61 4.01 -11.62 0.81
N SER A 62 4.90 -10.93 1.52
CA SER A 62 6.31 -10.77 1.12
C SER A 62 7.02 -12.12 1.02
N VAL A 63 6.82 -13.01 2.00
CA VAL A 63 7.36 -14.38 2.01
C VAL A 63 6.78 -15.20 0.86
N GLN A 64 5.47 -15.12 0.63
CA GLN A 64 4.80 -15.89 -0.43
C GLN A 64 5.26 -15.44 -1.83
N ARG A 65 5.45 -14.14 -2.05
CA ARG A 65 6.01 -13.59 -3.30
C ARG A 65 7.47 -13.98 -3.51
N ALA A 66 8.28 -13.96 -2.45
CA ALA A 66 9.68 -14.41 -2.52
C ALA A 66 9.79 -15.92 -2.79
N SER A 67 8.90 -16.72 -2.21
CA SER A 67 8.84 -18.16 -2.44
C SER A 67 8.35 -18.52 -3.85
N ALA A 68 7.43 -17.72 -4.42
CA ALA A 68 6.92 -17.94 -5.77
C ALA A 68 7.90 -17.54 -6.88
N ARG A 69 9.00 -16.85 -6.54
CA ARG A 69 10.08 -16.47 -7.46
C ARG A 69 11.26 -17.47 -7.47
N ARG A 70 11.25 -18.50 -6.62
CA ARG A 70 12.20 -19.63 -6.62
C ARG A 70 11.64 -20.81 -7.40
#